data_AF-A0A497G5X9-F1
#
_entry.id   AF-A0A497G5X9-F1
#
_cell.length_a   1.000
_cell.length_b   1.000
_cell.length_c   1.000
_cell.angle_alpha   90.00
_cell.angle_beta   90.00
_cell.angle_gamma   90.00
#
_symmetry.space_group_name_H-M   'P 1'
#
loop_
_entity.id
_entity.type
_entity.pdbx_description
1 polymer ?
#
loop_
_entity_poly.entity_id
_entity_poly.type
_entity_poly.pdbx_seq_one_letter_code
_entity_poly.pdbx_strand_id
1 'polypeptide(L)'
;WFPVAGRKNPVIDVPTITGFYVIDSLLVGSLDGFIDALWHLFLPALTLGIVLSGIYTRLVRSSMLSVLGEDFVRALKARGIKEGDILFKHVLKNAFIPVLTMMGLQFALLLAGAVLTETTFSWPGIGTFLIERIEYRDYTTVQGTIVFYALLVSLVSLVVDIVYAYIDPRIRY
;
A
#
# COMPACT_ATOMS: atom_id res chain seq x y z
N TRP A 1 -11.50 13.70 -19.89
CA TRP A 1 -10.04 13.87 -19.79
C TRP A 1 -9.66 13.64 -18.33
N PHE A 2 -8.60 12.88 -18.03
CA PHE A 2 -8.17 12.68 -16.65
C PHE A 2 -7.46 13.94 -16.11
N PRO A 3 -7.71 14.32 -14.85
CA PRO A 3 -7.02 15.44 -14.23
C PRO A 3 -5.56 15.06 -13.97
N VAL A 4 -4.65 15.81 -14.59
CA VAL A 4 -3.21 15.56 -14.51
C VAL A 4 -2.57 16.29 -13.31
N ALA A 5 -3.29 17.27 -12.72
CA ALA A 5 -2.78 18.09 -11.63
C ALA A 5 -3.87 18.48 -10.65
N GLY A 6 -3.49 18.61 -9.37
CA GLY A 6 -4.35 19.13 -8.31
C GLY A 6 -5.15 18.06 -7.58
N ARG A 7 -5.78 18.48 -6.47
CA ARG A 7 -6.55 17.59 -5.56
C ARG A 7 -8.06 17.59 -5.82
N LYS A 8 -8.50 18.48 -6.70
CA LYS A 8 -9.89 18.91 -6.81
C LYS A 8 -10.15 19.69 -8.07
N ASN A 9 -11.38 19.58 -8.56
CA ASN A 9 -11.95 20.53 -9.48
C ASN A 9 -12.22 21.89 -8.80
N PRO A 10 -11.74 23.03 -9.33
CA PRO A 10 -12.00 24.36 -8.77
C PRO A 10 -13.47 24.76 -8.67
N VAL A 11 -14.36 24.05 -9.37
CA VAL A 11 -15.80 24.32 -9.42
C VAL A 11 -16.56 23.70 -8.22
N ILE A 12 -15.99 22.68 -7.56
CA ILE A 12 -16.65 21.94 -6.48
C ILE A 12 -16.04 22.36 -5.14
N ASP A 13 -16.70 23.32 -4.48
CA ASP A 13 -16.32 23.73 -3.14
C ASP A 13 -16.88 22.76 -2.09
N VAL A 14 -15.98 21.96 -1.51
CA VAL A 14 -16.28 21.05 -0.41
C VAL A 14 -15.41 21.52 0.75
N PRO A 15 -15.99 21.91 1.89
CA PRO A 15 -15.22 22.43 3.00
C PRO A 15 -14.21 21.38 3.48
N THR A 16 -12.94 21.78 3.62
CA THR A 16 -11.87 20.93 4.15
C THR A 16 -11.93 20.89 5.67
N ILE A 17 -12.22 19.72 6.24
CA ILE A 17 -12.31 19.50 7.69
C ILE A 17 -11.08 18.72 8.17
N THR A 18 -10.73 17.64 7.47
CA THR A 18 -9.61 16.75 7.81
C THR A 18 -8.39 16.97 6.91
N GLY A 19 -8.57 17.60 5.75
CA GLY A 19 -7.52 17.77 4.75
C GLY A 19 -7.39 16.57 3.79
N PHE A 20 -8.14 15.49 4.02
CA PHE A 20 -8.30 14.38 3.08
C PHE A 20 -9.60 14.55 2.29
N TYR A 21 -9.50 14.87 1.00
CA TYR A 21 -10.69 15.19 0.20
C TYR A 21 -11.70 14.05 0.07
N VAL A 22 -11.24 12.81 0.06
CA VAL A 22 -12.11 11.62 0.02
C VAL A 22 -12.92 11.50 1.30
N ILE A 23 -12.32 11.82 2.45
CA ILE A 23 -13.00 11.74 3.74
C ILE A 23 -13.93 12.94 3.92
N ASP A 24 -13.45 14.13 3.58
CA ASP A 24 -14.23 15.37 3.69
C ASP A 24 -15.47 15.37 2.79
N SER A 25 -15.37 14.87 1.56
CA SER A 25 -16.52 14.73 0.66
C SER A 25 -17.57 13.74 1.16
N LEU A 26 -17.12 12.66 1.81
CA LEU A 26 -17.99 11.64 2.40
C LEU A 26 -18.65 12.14 3.69
N LEU A 27 -17.93 12.91 4.52
CA LEU A 27 -18.48 13.57 5.71
C LEU A 27 -19.51 14.65 5.37
N VAL A 28 -19.32 15.37 4.27
CA VAL A 28 -20.24 16.39 3.76
C VAL A 28 -21.41 15.78 2.99
N GLY A 29 -21.37 14.48 2.66
CA GLY A 29 -22.43 13.78 1.92
C GLY A 29 -22.50 14.15 0.43
N SER A 30 -21.42 14.71 -0.12
CA SER A 30 -21.32 15.11 -1.54
C SER A 30 -20.79 13.98 -2.40
N LEU A 31 -21.68 13.30 -3.13
CA LEU A 31 -21.29 12.23 -4.06
C LEU A 31 -20.41 12.76 -5.21
N ASP A 32 -20.68 13.97 -5.68
CA ASP A 32 -19.91 14.59 -6.76
C ASP A 32 -18.47 14.90 -6.35
N GLY A 33 -18.27 15.41 -5.13
CA GLY A 33 -16.94 15.67 -4.57
C GLY A 33 -16.15 14.39 -4.29
N PHE A 34 -16.83 13.31 -3.90
CA PHE A 34 -16.21 12.01 -3.66
C PHE A 34 -15.71 11.37 -4.97
N ILE A 35 -16.55 11.38 -6.01
CA ILE A 35 -16.18 10.87 -7.34
C ILE A 35 -15.01 11.69 -7.91
N ASP A 36 -15.06 13.02 -7.79
CA ASP A 36 -13.98 13.90 -8.26
C ASP A 36 -12.65 13.60 -7.54
N ALA A 37 -12.69 13.41 -6.22
CA ALA A 37 -11.51 13.06 -5.44
C ALA A 37 -10.91 11.71 -5.85
N LEU A 38 -11.73 10.68 -6.07
CA LEU A 38 -11.27 9.39 -6.58
C LEU A 38 -10.69 9.51 -8.00
N TRP A 39 -11.28 10.35 -8.84
CA TRP A 39 -10.82 10.57 -10.22
C TRP A 39 -9.44 11.23 -10.28
N HIS A 40 -9.15 12.16 -9.34
CA HIS A 40 -7.82 12.76 -9.20
C HIS A 40 -6.80 11.83 -8.53
N LEU A 41 -7.24 10.88 -7.70
CA LEU A 41 -6.37 9.88 -7.08
C LEU A 41 -5.99 8.72 -8.02
N PHE A 42 -6.79 8.49 -9.07
CA PHE A 42 -6.61 7.33 -9.94
C PHE A 42 -5.23 7.28 -10.60
N LEU A 43 -4.74 8.40 -11.17
CA LEU A 43 -3.44 8.46 -11.85
C LEU A 43 -2.24 8.28 -10.90
N PRO A 44 -2.14 9.00 -9.76
CA PRO A 44 -1.11 8.75 -8.75
C PRO A 44 -1.14 7.31 -8.21
N ALA A 45 -2.33 6.77 -7.94
CA ALA A 45 -2.47 5.41 -7.43
C ALA A 45 -2.04 4.36 -8.47
N LEU A 46 -2.40 4.56 -9.74
CA LEU A 46 -2.00 3.67 -10.84
C LEU A 46 -0.49 3.69 -11.03
N THR A 47 0.15 4.87 -11.00
CA THR A 47 1.60 4.98 -11.17
C THR A 47 2.37 4.27 -10.05
N LEU A 48 2.00 4.49 -8.79
CA LEU A 48 2.58 3.74 -7.66
C LEU A 48 2.28 2.24 -7.75
N GLY A 49 1.06 1.88 -8.15
CA GLY A 49 0.63 0.49 -8.30
C GLY A 49 1.43 -0.27 -9.37
N ILE A 50 1.72 0.36 -10.51
CA ILE A 50 2.52 -0.23 -11.60
C ILE A 50 3.95 -0.52 -11.10
N VAL A 51 4.55 0.41 -10.36
CA VAL A 51 5.91 0.24 -9.82
C VAL A 51 5.98 -0.97 -8.87
N LEU A 52 4.98 -1.14 -8.00
CA LEU A 52 4.95 -2.26 -7.06
C LEU A 52 4.55 -3.59 -7.70
N SER A 53 3.70 -3.57 -8.73
CA SER A 53 3.13 -4.77 -9.35
C SER A 53 4.18 -5.77 -9.80
N GLY A 54 5.29 -5.29 -10.40
CA GLY A 54 6.37 -6.15 -10.87
C GLY A 54 7.04 -6.95 -9.75
N ILE A 55 7.27 -6.30 -8.60
CA ILE A 55 7.91 -6.95 -7.44
C ILE A 55 6.95 -7.97 -6.82
N TYR A 56 5.69 -7.59 -6.60
CA TYR A 56 4.68 -8.49 -6.04
C TYR A 56 4.40 -9.69 -6.94
N THR A 57 4.28 -9.49 -8.25
CA THR A 57 4.05 -10.59 -9.20
C THR A 57 5.18 -11.61 -9.15
N ARG A 58 6.44 -11.15 -9.12
CA ARG A 58 7.62 -12.02 -9.03
C ARG A 58 7.67 -12.75 -7.69
N LEU A 59 7.39 -12.04 -6.60
CA LEU A 59 7.39 -12.60 -5.25
C LEU A 59 6.33 -13.68 -5.10
N VAL A 60 5.06 -13.36 -5.42
CA VAL A 60 3.94 -14.31 -5.37
C VAL A 60 4.23 -15.54 -6.22
N ARG A 61 4.72 -15.36 -7.45
CA ARG A 61 5.07 -16.48 -8.32
C ARG A 61 6.17 -17.36 -7.71
N SER A 62 7.23 -16.76 -7.17
CA SER A 62 8.33 -17.48 -6.53
C SER A 62 7.85 -18.28 -5.32
N SER A 63 7.07 -17.65 -4.43
CA SER A 63 6.52 -18.29 -3.25
C SER A 63 5.54 -19.42 -3.60
N MET A 64 4.67 -19.23 -4.61
CA MET A 64 3.77 -20.27 -5.09
C MET A 64 4.53 -21.48 -5.63
N LEU A 65 5.59 -21.27 -6.43
CA LEU A 65 6.41 -22.35 -6.97
C LEU A 65 7.15 -23.12 -5.87
N SER A 66 7.66 -22.40 -4.85
CA SER A 66 8.31 -23.01 -3.69
C SER A 66 7.35 -23.92 -2.93
N VAL A 67 6.14 -23.44 -2.62
CA VAL A 67 5.14 -24.18 -1.84
C VAL A 67 4.58 -25.37 -2.62
N LEU A 68 4.42 -25.25 -3.95
CA LEU A 68 4.01 -26.38 -4.80
C LEU A 68 5.00 -27.54 -4.80
N GLY A 69 6.28 -27.26 -4.52
CA GLY A 69 7.34 -28.25 -4.43
C GLY A 69 7.36 -29.03 -3.11
N GLU A 70 6.60 -28.62 -2.10
CA GLU A 70 6.61 -29.25 -0.78
C GLU A 70 5.93 -30.62 -0.76
N ASP A 71 6.42 -31.53 0.09
CA ASP A 71 5.94 -32.91 0.16
C ASP A 71 4.48 -33.03 0.61
N PHE A 72 3.96 -32.06 1.37
CA PHE A 72 2.53 -32.06 1.75
C PHE A 72 1.63 -31.91 0.51
N VAL A 73 2.05 -31.17 -0.51
CA VAL A 73 1.30 -31.03 -1.76
C VAL A 73 1.26 -32.35 -2.51
N ARG A 74 2.37 -33.09 -2.53
CA ARG A 74 2.45 -34.44 -3.12
C ARG A 74 1.52 -35.41 -2.39
N ALA A 75 1.49 -35.36 -1.06
CA ALA A 75 0.59 -36.16 -0.25
C ALA A 75 -0.90 -35.82 -0.51
N LEU A 76 -1.25 -34.54 -0.67
CA LEU A 76 -2.61 -34.11 -1.01
C LEU A 76 -3.03 -34.59 -2.40
N LYS A 77 -2.12 -34.55 -3.38
CA LYS A 77 -2.36 -35.11 -4.73
C LYS A 77 -2.54 -36.63 -4.68
N ALA A 78 -1.71 -37.34 -3.92
CA ALA A 78 -1.84 -38.80 -3.74
C ALA A 78 -3.16 -39.21 -3.06
N ARG A 79 -3.72 -38.35 -2.21
CA ARG A 79 -5.05 -38.51 -1.61
C ARG A 79 -6.22 -38.24 -2.58
N GLY A 80 -5.96 -37.83 -3.82
CA GLY A 80 -6.99 -37.58 -4.83
C GLY A 80 -7.75 -36.25 -4.66
N ILE A 81 -7.20 -35.29 -3.90
CA ILE A 81 -7.84 -33.98 -3.72
C ILE A 81 -7.73 -33.19 -5.03
N LYS A 82 -8.82 -32.51 -5.43
CA LYS A 82 -8.87 -31.69 -6.65
C LYS A 82 -7.77 -30.62 -6.63
N GLU A 83 -7.09 -30.43 -7.75
CA GLU A 83 -5.97 -29.48 -7.85
C GLU A 83 -6.37 -28.04 -7.50
N GLY A 84 -7.60 -27.62 -7.83
CA GLY A 84 -8.13 -26.31 -7.44
C GLY A 84 -8.23 -26.14 -5.92
N ASP A 85 -8.70 -27.15 -5.19
CA ASP A 85 -8.78 -27.09 -3.72
C ASP A 85 -7.37 -27.07 -3.08
N ILE A 86 -6.41 -27.78 -3.66
CA ILE A 86 -5.01 -27.75 -3.22
C ILE A 86 -4.45 -26.33 -3.42
N LEU A 87 -4.67 -25.74 -4.59
CA LEU A 87 -4.16 -24.42 -4.94
C LEU A 87 -4.74 -23.33 -4.04
N PHE A 88 -6.07 -23.22 -3.96
CA PHE A 88 -6.73 -22.11 -3.26
C PHE A 88 -6.71 -22.25 -1.73
N LYS A 89 -6.90 -23.45 -1.18
CA LYS A 89 -7.01 -23.63 0.28
C LYS A 89 -5.68 -23.85 0.99
N HIS A 90 -4.69 -24.43 0.31
CA HIS A 90 -3.44 -24.86 0.95
C HIS A 90 -2.24 -24.07 0.42
N VAL A 91 -2.00 -24.13 -0.89
CA VAL A 91 -0.80 -23.53 -1.49
C VAL A 91 -0.84 -22.01 -1.37
N LEU A 92 -1.94 -21.37 -1.75
CA LEU A 92 -2.07 -19.92 -1.72
C LEU A 92 -1.89 -19.36 -0.30
N LYS A 93 -2.48 -20.00 0.71
CA LYS A 93 -2.37 -19.57 2.11
C LYS A 93 -0.92 -19.60 2.59
N ASN A 94 -0.17 -20.66 2.27
CA ASN A 94 1.23 -20.79 2.68
C ASN A 94 2.15 -19.89 1.84
N ALA A 95 1.86 -19.71 0.56
CA ALA A 95 2.65 -18.85 -0.32
C ALA A 95 2.46 -17.34 -0.04
N PHE A 96 1.42 -16.96 0.71
CA PHE A 96 1.15 -15.57 1.06
C PHE A 96 1.99 -15.07 2.25
N ILE A 97 2.59 -15.98 3.02
CA ILE A 97 3.43 -15.64 4.18
C ILE A 97 4.57 -14.67 3.80
N PRO A 98 5.43 -14.97 2.80
CA PRO A 98 6.50 -14.05 2.39
C PRO A 98 5.97 -12.73 1.83
N VAL A 99 4.78 -12.75 1.23
CA VAL A 99 4.14 -11.55 0.67
C VAL A 99 3.76 -10.58 1.77
N LEU A 100 3.20 -11.07 2.88
CA LEU A 100 2.87 -10.27 4.05
C LEU A 100 4.12 -9.64 4.67
N THR A 101 5.17 -10.42 4.92
CA THR A 101 6.41 -9.90 5.50
C THR A 101 7.03 -8.78 4.67
N MET A 102 6.98 -8.91 3.34
CA MET A 102 7.51 -7.89 2.43
C MET A 102 6.64 -6.61 2.39
N MET A 103 5.38 -6.63 2.83
CA MET A 103 4.52 -5.43 2.82
C MET A 103 5.09 -4.29 3.67
N GLY A 104 5.64 -4.59 4.85
CA GLY A 104 6.23 -3.56 5.72
C GLY A 104 7.39 -2.81 5.04
N LEU A 105 8.30 -3.56 4.41
CA LEU A 105 9.41 -2.97 3.66
C LEU A 105 8.92 -2.17 2.45
N GLN A 106 7.94 -2.68 1.71
CA GLN A 106 7.40 -2.01 0.53
C GLN A 106 6.65 -0.74 0.88
N PHE A 107 6.03 -0.68 2.04
CA PHE A 107 5.38 0.53 2.54
C PHE A 107 6.40 1.66 2.77
N ALA A 108 7.58 1.36 3.32
CA ALA A 108 8.65 2.35 3.46
C ALA A 108 9.15 2.87 2.10
N LEU A 109 9.29 1.97 1.12
CA LEU A 109 9.68 2.34 -0.25
C LEU A 109 8.60 3.17 -0.96
N LEU A 110 7.32 2.92 -0.68
CA LEU A 110 6.22 3.74 -1.19
C LEU A 110 6.31 5.19 -0.71
N LEU A 111 6.74 5.44 0.53
CA LEU A 111 6.90 6.80 1.04
C LEU A 111 7.96 7.58 0.25
N ALA A 112 9.05 6.92 -0.16
CA ALA A 112 10.04 7.53 -1.04
C ALA A 112 9.49 7.78 -2.45
N GLY A 113 8.74 6.83 -3.02
CA GLY A 113 8.09 6.98 -4.32
C GLY A 113 6.96 8.02 -4.34
N ALA A 114 6.30 8.21 -3.19
CA ALA A 114 5.21 9.17 -3.02
C ALA A 114 5.68 10.59 -3.35
N VAL A 115 6.90 10.96 -2.96
CA VAL A 115 7.48 12.28 -3.26
C VAL A 115 7.52 12.57 -4.76
N LEU A 116 7.92 11.59 -5.57
CA LEU A 116 7.98 11.75 -7.02
C LEU A 116 6.58 11.88 -7.64
N THR A 117 5.60 11.15 -7.10
CA THR A 117 4.20 11.26 -7.56
C THR A 117 3.54 12.56 -7.09
N GLU A 118 3.84 13.03 -5.88
CA GLU A 118 3.33 14.30 -5.33
C GLU A 118 3.82 15.49 -6.16
N THR A 119 5.09 15.48 -6.57
CA THR A 119 5.66 16.52 -7.46
C THR A 119 5.08 16.44 -8.87
N THR A 120 5.02 15.23 -9.46
CA THR A 120 4.54 15.04 -10.84
C THR A 120 3.06 15.40 -11.00
N PHE A 121 2.21 15.02 -10.04
CA PHE A 121 0.76 15.26 -10.09
C PHE A 121 0.34 16.54 -9.35
N SER A 122 1.29 17.37 -8.90
CA SER A 122 1.01 18.59 -8.14
C SER A 122 0.04 18.34 -6.97
N TRP A 123 0.26 17.23 -6.25
CA TRP A 123 -0.55 16.80 -5.11
C TRP A 123 0.30 16.99 -3.84
N PRO A 124 0.31 18.17 -3.22
CA PRO A 124 1.27 18.52 -2.16
C PRO A 124 1.04 17.72 -0.88
N GLY A 125 1.85 16.70 -0.63
CA GLY A 125 1.78 15.83 0.54
C GLY A 125 2.93 16.04 1.52
N ILE A 126 3.13 15.05 2.40
CA ILE A 126 4.16 15.10 3.44
C ILE A 126 5.56 14.96 2.81
N GLY A 127 5.66 14.27 1.66
CA GLY A 127 6.93 14.02 1.00
C GLY A 127 7.52 15.27 0.34
N THR A 128 6.68 16.00 -0.39
CA THR A 128 7.00 17.31 -0.95
C THR A 128 7.28 18.34 0.13
N PHE A 129 6.52 18.32 1.24
CA PHE A 129 6.80 19.15 2.42
C PHE A 129 8.19 18.86 3.01
N LEU A 130 8.60 17.59 3.12
CA LEU A 130 9.92 17.22 3.61
C LEU A 130 11.03 17.79 2.71
N ILE A 131 10.92 17.64 1.38
CA ILE A 131 11.91 18.16 0.42
C ILE A 131 12.02 19.68 0.54
N GLU A 132 10.90 20.38 0.56
CA GLU A 132 10.87 21.84 0.68
C GLU A 132 11.63 22.29 1.95
N ARG A 133 11.42 21.62 3.09
CA ARG A 133 12.09 21.94 4.35
C ARG A 133 13.58 21.61 4.34
N ILE A 134 13.99 20.59 3.59
CA ILE A 134 15.42 20.29 3.36
C ILE A 134 16.08 21.44 2.58
N GLU A 135 15.42 21.96 1.54
CA GLU A 135 15.93 23.11 0.76
C GLU A 135 16.05 24.38 1.60
N TYR A 136 15.05 24.65 2.45
CA TYR A 136 15.09 25.77 3.41
C TYR A 136 16.05 25.55 4.58
N ARG A 137 16.72 24.39 4.66
CA ARG A 137 17.64 24.01 5.75
C ARG A 137 16.99 24.10 7.14
N ASP A 138 15.69 23.86 7.21
CA ASP A 138 14.95 23.80 8.47
C ASP A 138 15.10 22.41 9.08
N TYR A 139 16.26 22.19 9.72
CA TYR A 139 16.60 20.89 10.30
C TYR A 139 15.60 20.42 11.36
N THR A 140 14.98 21.33 12.10
CA THR A 140 14.00 21.00 13.14
C THR A 140 12.75 20.37 12.52
N THR A 141 12.20 20.99 11.47
CA THR A 141 11.03 20.46 10.77
C THR A 141 11.35 19.15 10.04
N VAL A 142 12.53 19.05 9.44
CA VAL A 142 13.01 17.82 8.77
C VAL A 142 13.09 16.66 9.77
N GLN A 143 13.71 16.86 10.93
CA GLN A 143 13.81 15.83 11.97
C GLN A 143 12.43 15.39 12.48
N GLY A 144 11.53 16.35 12.76
CA GLY A 144 10.16 16.03 13.19
C GLY A 144 9.39 15.20 12.16
N THR A 145 9.53 15.55 10.88
CA THR A 145 8.88 14.84 9.78
C THR A 145 9.44 13.42 9.60
N ILE A 146 10.76 13.25 9.73
CA ILE A 146 11.41 11.92 9.68
C ILE A 146 10.95 11.04 10.84
N VAL A 147 10.85 11.59 12.06
CA VAL A 147 10.35 10.83 13.22
C VAL A 147 8.89 10.42 13.01
N PHE A 148 8.06 11.32 12.49
CA PHE A 148 6.67 11.00 12.14
C PHE A 148 6.59 9.86 11.11
N TYR A 149 7.41 9.89 10.06
CA TYR A 149 7.49 8.78 9.11
C TYR A 149 7.96 7.48 9.75
N ALA A 150 8.98 7.52 10.60
CA ALA A 150 9.47 6.34 11.30
C ALA A 150 8.38 5.70 12.18
N LEU A 151 7.59 6.52 12.89
CA LEU A 151 6.45 6.05 13.68
C LEU A 151 5.37 5.41 12.79
N LEU A 152 5.04 6.04 11.66
CA LEU A 152 4.02 5.54 10.74
C LEU A 152 4.46 4.20 10.13
N VAL A 153 5.69 4.10 9.63
CA VAL A 153 6.26 2.85 9.11
C VAL A 153 6.31 1.78 10.20
N SER A 154 6.73 2.13 11.42
CA SER A 154 6.75 1.18 12.54
C SER A 154 5.35 0.66 12.87
N LEU A 155 4.32 1.52 12.81
CA LEU A 155 2.94 1.13 13.08
C LEU A 155 2.41 0.19 11.99
N VAL A 156 2.69 0.49 10.72
CA VAL A 156 2.30 -0.40 9.61
C VAL A 156 3.01 -1.74 9.71
N SER A 157 4.32 -1.75 10.00
CA SER A 157 5.07 -3.00 10.22
C SER A 157 4.50 -3.80 11.39
N LEU A 158 4.16 -3.15 12.50
CA LEU A 158 3.51 -3.81 13.64
C LEU A 158 2.17 -4.45 13.23
N VAL A 159 1.35 -3.75 12.45
CA VAL A 159 0.07 -4.29 11.93
C VAL A 159 0.34 -5.50 11.05
N VAL A 160 1.33 -5.44 10.15
CA VAL A 160 1.73 -6.57 9.30
C VAL A 160 2.17 -7.77 10.15
N ASP A 161 2.98 -7.54 11.19
CA ASP A 161 3.45 -8.59 12.09
C ASP A 161 2.30 -9.22 12.89
N ILE A 162 1.33 -8.43 13.35
CA ILE A 162 0.13 -8.93 14.03
C ILE A 162 -0.72 -9.77 13.08
N VAL A 163 -0.94 -9.30 11.85
CA VAL A 163 -1.69 -10.03 10.82
C VAL A 163 -0.98 -11.35 10.49
N TYR A 164 0.35 -11.32 10.38
CA TYR A 164 1.17 -12.51 10.19
C TYR A 164 1.00 -13.50 11.35
N ALA A 165 1.11 -13.02 12.59
CA ALA A 165 0.94 -13.84 13.79
C ALA A 165 -0.46 -14.49 13.88
N TYR A 166 -1.50 -13.81 13.39
CA TYR A 166 -2.86 -14.37 13.33
C TYR A 166 -3.02 -15.42 12.22
N ILE A 167 -2.35 -15.25 11.09
CA ILE A 167 -2.47 -16.14 9.93
C ILE A 167 -1.65 -17.42 10.09
N ASP A 168 -0.49 -17.37 10.76
CA ASP A 168 0.36 -18.54 10.99
C ASP A 168 0.15 -19.16 12.39
N PRO A 169 -0.61 -20.29 12.49
CA PRO A 169 -0.80 -21.00 13.75
C PRO A 169 0.44 -21.76 14.23
N ARG A 170 1.55 -21.81 13.46
CA ARG A 170 2.80 -22.49 13.88
C ARG A 170 3.57 -21.72 14.96
N ILE A 171 3.20 -20.48 15.24
CA ILE A 171 3.84 -19.61 16.25
C ILE A 171 3.28 -19.89 17.66
N ARG A 172 2.35 -20.84 17.82
CA ARG A 172 1.95 -21.35 19.15
C ARG A 172 3.00 -22.33 19.67
N TYR A 173 3.91 -21.84 20.51
CA TYR A 173 4.60 -22.64 21.53
C TYR A 173 3.72 -22.73 22.77
#